data_AF-A0AAV9HH82-F1
#
_entry.id   AF-A0AAV9HH82-F1
#
_cell.length_a   1.000
_cell.length_b   1.000
_cell.length_c   1.000
_cell.angle_alpha   90.00
_cell.angle_beta   90.00
_cell.angle_gamma   90.00
#
_symmetry.space_group_name_H-M   'P 1'
#
loop_
_entity.id
_entity.type
_entity.pdbx_description
1 polymer ?
#
loop_
_entity_poly.entity_id
_entity_poly.type
_entity_poly.pdbx_seq_one_letter_code
_entity_poly.pdbx_strand_id
1 'polypeptide(L)'
;MSNPGILILPGNHDDPAVRQRHILGRQPGLGRRRRGNVQPATRFRPQDPTLTPEAHFPLQNVGAIDRRFPRFINRFDSREMLLVIDGSWLNNGSKEIEPAAGSSFKFKDPPCGSSASTIAFPFSSEPGLPMQGDVGGVVAFPMEERGPKGDVVDHTSNRAKLRAVIAALQFRPWAEEGWHRVVILTDLEYIVHGATALLPTWVDRGWKKRRRGRNAGSRQYANRDLWEELQHCIDELREQRCQVSFWLVNGRDARQSRYIANTKDAAKRAAKQREDDSMLREEFTRLCGIMM
;
A
#
# COMPACT_ATOMS: atom_id res chain seq x y z
N MET A 1 -43.76 41.27 50.13
CA MET A 1 -42.39 40.91 50.51
C MET A 1 -41.64 40.56 49.24
N SER A 2 -40.94 41.55 48.69
CA SER A 2 -40.08 41.45 47.52
C SER A 2 -38.70 41.00 47.97
N ASN A 3 -38.01 40.19 47.16
CA ASN A 3 -36.54 40.18 47.17
C ASN A 3 -36.02 39.89 45.75
N PRO A 4 -34.86 40.46 45.38
CA PRO A 4 -34.46 40.77 44.02
C PRO A 4 -33.45 39.75 43.46
N GLY A 5 -33.25 39.79 42.14
CA GLY A 5 -32.20 39.01 41.48
C GLY A 5 -30.81 39.62 41.63
N ILE A 6 -29.78 38.77 41.55
CA ILE A 6 -28.40 39.11 41.18
C ILE A 6 -27.83 37.97 40.32
N LEU A 7 -27.29 38.34 39.15
CA LEU A 7 -26.47 37.58 38.22
C LEU A 7 -25.04 37.40 38.75
N ILE A 8 -24.43 36.22 38.58
CA ILE A 8 -22.97 36.05 38.47
C ILE A 8 -22.65 35.10 37.30
N LEU A 9 -21.61 35.49 36.56
CA LEU A 9 -21.13 35.16 35.21
C LEU A 9 -20.80 33.67 34.91
N PRO A 10 -20.70 33.30 33.62
CA PRO A 10 -20.32 31.95 33.20
C PRO A 10 -18.83 31.69 33.44
N GLY A 11 -18.53 30.58 34.11
CA GLY A 11 -17.17 30.05 34.20
C GLY A 11 -16.74 29.45 32.86
N ASN A 12 -15.72 30.05 32.25
CA ASN A 12 -14.91 29.46 31.19
C ASN A 12 -14.32 28.13 31.68
N HIS A 13 -14.70 27.03 31.04
CA HIS A 13 -13.91 25.80 31.00
C HIS A 13 -13.75 25.36 29.55
N ASP A 14 -12.86 26.05 28.83
CA ASP A 14 -12.08 25.44 27.76
C ASP A 14 -11.03 24.55 28.42
N ASP A 15 -11.40 23.31 28.72
CA ASP A 15 -10.45 22.26 29.10
C ASP A 15 -10.27 21.30 27.90
N PRO A 16 -9.12 21.33 27.21
CA PRO A 16 -8.86 20.48 26.05
C PRO A 16 -8.73 18.97 26.39
N ALA A 17 -8.80 18.57 27.66
CA ALA A 17 -8.66 17.17 28.07
C ALA A 17 -9.97 16.32 27.98
N VAL A 18 -11.12 16.91 27.64
CA VAL A 18 -12.42 16.19 27.65
C VAL A 18 -12.92 15.79 26.25
N ARG A 19 -12.30 16.26 25.16
CA ARG A 19 -12.64 15.84 23.78
C ARG A 19 -11.87 14.62 23.27
N GLN A 20 -11.16 13.92 24.15
CA GLN A 20 -10.30 12.78 23.82
C GLN A 20 -10.86 11.45 24.35
N ARG A 21 -12.18 11.27 24.24
CA ARG A 21 -12.87 10.01 24.54
C ARG A 21 -13.94 9.71 23.49
N HIS A 22 -13.56 9.67 22.22
CA HIS A 22 -14.40 9.01 21.21
C HIS A 22 -13.65 8.44 20.01
N ILE A 23 -12.33 8.21 20.07
CA ILE A 23 -11.62 7.44 19.04
C ILE A 23 -10.47 6.70 19.72
N LEU A 24 -10.76 5.53 20.29
CA LEU A 24 -9.78 4.47 20.58
C LEU A 24 -10.57 3.24 21.05
N GLY A 25 -10.55 2.18 20.25
CA GLY A 25 -11.16 0.90 20.64
C GLY A 25 -11.96 0.19 19.57
N ARG A 26 -11.44 0.06 18.35
CA ARG A 26 -11.81 -1.07 17.49
C ARG A 26 -10.60 -2.01 17.39
N GLN A 27 -10.38 -2.78 18.47
CA GLN A 27 -9.61 -4.01 18.32
C GLN A 27 -10.38 -4.89 17.31
N PRO A 28 -9.74 -5.41 16.25
CA PRO A 28 -10.37 -6.44 15.45
C PRO A 28 -10.43 -7.69 16.34
N GLY A 29 -11.60 -7.93 16.93
CA GLY A 29 -11.87 -9.18 17.62
C GLY A 29 -11.53 -10.34 16.71
N LEU A 30 -10.83 -11.34 17.26
CA LEU A 30 -10.64 -12.68 16.70
C LEU A 30 -11.99 -13.40 16.60
N GLY A 31 -12.94 -12.82 15.87
CA GLY A 31 -14.13 -13.49 15.45
C GLY A 31 -13.74 -14.47 14.35
N ARG A 32 -13.99 -15.76 14.59
CA ARG A 32 -14.01 -16.78 13.53
C ARG A 32 -14.88 -16.24 12.38
N ARG A 33 -14.25 -15.70 11.33
CA ARG A 33 -14.93 -15.32 10.09
C ARG A 33 -15.65 -16.58 9.61
N ARG A 34 -16.98 -16.52 9.48
CA ARG A 34 -17.78 -17.57 8.83
C ARG A 34 -17.08 -17.90 7.51
N ARG A 35 -16.99 -19.19 7.15
CA ARG A 35 -16.54 -19.65 5.83
C ARG A 35 -17.53 -19.14 4.76
N GLY A 36 -17.46 -17.85 4.46
CA GLY A 36 -18.19 -17.19 3.39
C GLY A 36 -17.26 -17.02 2.21
N ASN A 37 -17.74 -17.35 1.02
CA ASN A 37 -17.04 -17.25 -0.27
C ASN A 37 -16.00 -16.12 -0.28
N VAL A 38 -14.72 -16.48 -0.24
CA VAL A 38 -13.63 -15.56 -0.50
C VAL A 38 -13.73 -15.23 -1.99
N GLN A 39 -14.35 -14.10 -2.34
CA GLN A 39 -14.18 -13.57 -3.68
C GLN A 39 -12.77 -13.00 -3.77
N PRO A 40 -11.90 -13.59 -4.60
CA PRO A 40 -10.49 -13.24 -4.62
C PRO A 40 -10.25 -11.96 -5.41
N ALA A 41 -9.05 -11.38 -5.26
CA ALA A 41 -8.59 -10.39 -6.22
C ALA A 41 -8.66 -10.98 -7.65
N THR A 42 -8.98 -10.12 -8.61
CA THR A 42 -9.16 -10.56 -10.00
C THR A 42 -7.94 -10.25 -10.85
N ARG A 43 -7.82 -10.89 -12.02
CA ARG A 43 -6.88 -10.42 -13.04
C ARG A 43 -7.52 -9.31 -13.84
N PHE A 44 -6.86 -8.16 -13.89
CA PHE A 44 -7.23 -7.09 -14.80
C PHE A 44 -6.93 -7.51 -16.24
N ARG A 45 -7.89 -7.27 -17.13
CA ARG A 45 -7.71 -7.48 -18.57
C ARG A 45 -7.87 -6.11 -19.24
N PRO A 46 -6.82 -5.58 -19.88
CA PRO A 46 -6.94 -4.30 -20.55
C PRO A 46 -8.00 -4.38 -21.64
N GLN A 47 -8.91 -3.41 -21.64
CA GLN A 47 -9.97 -3.25 -22.64
C GLN A 47 -9.38 -3.16 -24.06
N ASP A 48 -8.22 -2.51 -24.19
CA ASP A 48 -7.40 -2.52 -25.40
C ASP A 48 -6.00 -3.08 -25.06
N PRO A 49 -5.67 -4.30 -25.52
CA PRO A 49 -4.38 -4.94 -25.23
C PRO A 49 -3.20 -4.32 -26.00
N THR A 50 -3.45 -3.42 -26.96
CA THR A 50 -2.40 -2.73 -27.73
C THR A 50 -1.88 -1.48 -27.03
N LEU A 51 -2.62 -0.97 -26.05
CA LEU A 51 -2.23 0.23 -25.30
C LEU A 51 -1.19 -0.11 -24.22
N THR A 52 -0.22 0.79 -24.06
CA THR A 52 0.69 0.77 -22.91
C THR A 52 -0.06 1.09 -21.61
N PRO A 53 0.51 0.77 -20.44
CA PRO A 53 -0.08 1.15 -19.15
C PRO A 53 -0.39 2.65 -19.03
N GLU A 54 0.49 3.51 -19.54
CA GLU A 54 0.32 4.97 -19.56
C GLU A 54 -0.80 5.43 -20.49
N ALA A 55 -0.97 4.76 -21.62
CA ALA A 55 -2.02 5.09 -22.57
C ALA A 55 -3.38 4.58 -22.10
N HIS A 56 -3.41 3.48 -21.34
CA HIS A 56 -4.63 2.87 -20.80
C HIS A 56 -5.11 3.60 -19.53
N PHE A 57 -4.18 3.93 -18.62
CA PHE A 57 -4.42 4.72 -17.42
C PHE A 57 -3.63 6.03 -17.46
N PRO A 58 -4.02 7.00 -18.31
CA PRO A 58 -3.36 8.29 -18.35
C PRO A 58 -3.56 9.05 -17.04
N LEU A 59 -2.68 10.03 -16.79
CA LEU A 59 -2.85 10.96 -15.69
C LEU A 59 -4.04 11.87 -15.97
N GLN A 60 -5.03 11.85 -15.08
CA GLN A 60 -6.25 12.64 -15.15
C GLN A 60 -6.52 13.28 -13.78
N ASN A 61 -7.28 14.38 -13.74
CA ASN A 61 -7.60 15.06 -12.49
C ASN A 61 -8.95 14.59 -11.95
N VAL A 62 -9.01 14.30 -10.64
CA VAL A 62 -10.25 14.05 -9.90
C VAL A 62 -10.55 15.24 -9.00
N GLY A 63 -11.83 15.62 -8.89
CA GLY A 63 -12.30 16.65 -7.95
C GLY A 63 -12.76 17.96 -8.63
N ALA A 64 -13.27 18.88 -7.80
CA ALA A 64 -13.70 20.21 -8.23
C ALA A 64 -12.50 21.07 -8.69
N ILE A 65 -12.80 22.17 -9.41
CA ILE A 65 -11.79 23.05 -10.05
C ILE A 65 -10.67 23.45 -9.08
N ASP A 66 -11.00 23.68 -7.80
CA ASP A 66 -10.09 24.19 -6.76
C ASP A 66 -9.38 23.10 -5.95
N ARG A 67 -9.71 21.81 -6.15
CA ARG A 67 -9.06 20.66 -5.49
C ARG A 67 -8.86 19.52 -6.49
N ARG A 68 -7.86 19.69 -7.37
CA ARG A 68 -7.50 18.69 -8.37
C ARG A 68 -6.52 17.68 -7.78
N PHE A 69 -6.95 16.45 -7.67
CA PHE A 69 -6.10 15.32 -7.28
C PHE A 69 -5.75 14.52 -8.53
N PRO A 70 -4.52 14.64 -9.06
CA PRO A 70 -4.14 13.86 -10.23
C PRO A 70 -4.05 12.37 -9.85
N ARG A 71 -4.58 11.50 -10.70
CA ARG A 71 -4.67 10.04 -10.54
C ARG A 71 -4.49 9.37 -11.90
N PHE A 72 -3.99 8.15 -11.92
CA PHE A 72 -3.98 7.32 -13.13
C PHE A 72 -5.35 6.66 -13.27
N ILE A 73 -6.19 7.21 -14.15
CA ILE A 73 -7.59 6.78 -14.27
C ILE A 73 -7.73 5.99 -15.55
N ASN A 74 -8.40 4.84 -15.48
CA ASN A 74 -8.71 4.06 -16.68
C ASN A 74 -9.52 4.93 -17.65
N ARG A 75 -9.02 5.09 -18.87
CA ARG A 75 -9.69 5.89 -19.89
C ARG A 75 -11.04 5.32 -20.35
N PHE A 76 -11.26 4.02 -20.13
CA PHE A 76 -12.48 3.30 -20.52
C PHE A 76 -13.47 3.16 -19.36
N ASP A 77 -13.04 3.38 -18.11
CA ASP A 77 -13.89 3.36 -16.92
C ASP A 77 -13.35 4.31 -15.85
N SER A 78 -14.00 5.47 -15.70
CA SER A 78 -13.55 6.51 -14.78
C SER A 78 -13.65 6.13 -13.30
N ARG A 79 -14.16 4.95 -12.96
CA ARG A 79 -14.26 4.42 -11.59
C ARG A 79 -13.12 3.48 -11.24
N GLU A 80 -12.17 3.26 -12.15
CA GLU A 80 -10.99 2.44 -11.95
C GLU A 80 -9.71 3.30 -11.94
N MET A 81 -8.83 3.04 -10.96
CA MET A 81 -7.53 3.70 -10.88
C MET A 81 -6.37 2.70 -10.91
N LEU A 82 -5.19 3.18 -11.30
CA LEU A 82 -3.94 2.41 -11.29
C LEU A 82 -3.06 2.76 -10.10
N LEU A 83 -2.54 1.73 -9.44
CA LEU A 83 -1.36 1.79 -8.59
C LEU A 83 -0.26 0.97 -9.25
N VAL A 84 0.95 1.51 -9.28
CA VAL A 84 2.12 0.83 -9.88
C VAL A 84 3.05 0.46 -8.75
N ILE A 85 3.49 -0.80 -8.69
CA ILE A 85 4.33 -1.30 -7.60
C ILE A 85 5.64 -1.87 -8.14
N ASP A 86 6.72 -1.69 -7.39
CA ASP A 86 7.99 -2.35 -7.66
C ASP A 86 8.76 -2.56 -6.34
N GLY A 87 9.84 -3.30 -6.42
CA GLY A 87 10.67 -3.70 -5.29
C GLY A 87 12.06 -4.07 -5.79
N SER A 88 13.06 -3.60 -5.08
CA SER A 88 14.47 -3.82 -5.40
C SER A 88 15.13 -4.59 -4.28
N TRP A 89 16.02 -5.50 -4.64
CA TRP A 89 16.87 -6.21 -3.71
C TRP A 89 18.31 -6.14 -4.23
N LEU A 90 19.19 -5.58 -3.40
CA LEU A 90 20.59 -5.32 -3.68
C LEU A 90 21.47 -6.26 -2.87
N ASN A 91 22.69 -6.49 -3.36
CA ASN A 91 23.74 -7.27 -2.69
C ASN A 91 23.39 -8.74 -2.43
N ASN A 92 22.58 -9.34 -3.30
CA ASN A 92 22.26 -10.76 -3.21
C ASN A 92 23.54 -11.63 -3.22
N GLY A 93 23.77 -12.35 -2.12
CA GLY A 93 24.87 -13.32 -2.00
C GLY A 93 26.24 -12.71 -1.73
N SER A 94 26.33 -11.39 -1.47
CA SER A 94 27.58 -10.79 -1.01
C SER A 94 27.86 -11.22 0.44
N LYS A 95 29.10 -11.64 0.71
CA LYS A 95 29.58 -11.90 2.08
C LYS A 95 30.09 -10.63 2.77
N GLU A 96 30.27 -9.55 2.01
CA GLU A 96 30.95 -8.33 2.46
C GLU A 96 29.97 -7.19 2.76
N ILE A 97 28.83 -7.17 2.07
CA ILE A 97 27.82 -6.13 2.21
C ILE A 97 26.49 -6.79 2.51
N GLU A 98 25.84 -6.37 3.60
CA GLU A 98 24.53 -6.88 3.96
C GLU A 98 23.53 -6.75 2.80
N PRO A 99 22.58 -7.70 2.64
CA PRO A 99 21.50 -7.55 1.68
C PRO A 99 20.67 -6.30 2.04
N ALA A 100 20.27 -5.54 1.03
CA ALA A 100 19.39 -4.39 1.25
C ALA A 100 18.22 -4.45 0.27
N ALA A 101 17.01 -4.27 0.76
CA ALA A 101 15.83 -4.25 -0.08
C ALA A 101 15.00 -3.00 0.15
N GLY A 102 14.27 -2.60 -0.88
CA GLY A 102 13.40 -1.44 -0.88
C GLY A 102 12.12 -1.74 -1.62
N SER A 103 11.03 -1.18 -1.12
CA SER A 103 9.69 -1.30 -1.68
C SER A 103 9.24 0.07 -2.16
N SER A 104 8.48 0.13 -3.25
CA SER A 104 7.89 1.38 -3.71
C SER A 104 6.57 1.17 -4.43
N PHE A 105 5.73 2.20 -4.37
CA PHE A 105 4.53 2.27 -5.18
C PHE A 105 4.29 3.69 -5.66
N LYS A 106 3.51 3.79 -6.73
CA LYS A 106 3.18 5.03 -7.41
C LYS A 106 1.68 5.11 -7.66
N PHE A 107 1.08 6.25 -7.32
CA PHE A 107 -0.37 6.47 -7.34
C PHE A 107 -0.79 7.74 -8.09
N LYS A 108 0.18 8.61 -8.44
CA LYS A 108 0.00 9.77 -9.30
C LYS A 108 1.33 10.18 -9.94
N ASP A 109 1.29 11.17 -10.83
CA ASP A 109 2.44 11.97 -11.23
C ASP A 109 2.23 13.41 -10.72
N PRO A 110 3.32 14.18 -10.50
CA PRO A 110 3.19 15.60 -10.23
C PRO A 110 2.43 16.31 -11.38
N PRO A 111 1.77 17.44 -11.09
CA PRO A 111 1.26 18.32 -12.14
C PRO A 111 2.39 18.70 -13.11
N CYS A 112 2.04 18.83 -14.40
CA CYS A 112 2.99 19.17 -15.45
C CYS A 112 3.79 20.44 -15.08
N GLY A 113 5.13 20.33 -15.06
CA GLY A 113 6.04 21.43 -14.70
C GLY A 113 6.72 21.29 -13.33
N SER A 114 6.28 20.36 -12.48
CA SER A 114 6.90 20.08 -11.18
C SER A 114 7.78 18.82 -11.23
N SER A 115 8.98 18.88 -10.63
CA SER A 115 9.87 17.72 -10.51
C SER A 115 9.22 16.61 -9.69
N ALA A 116 9.33 15.35 -10.13
CA ALA A 116 8.77 14.21 -9.40
C ALA A 116 9.57 13.94 -8.12
N SER A 117 9.09 14.47 -6.99
CA SER A 117 9.64 14.16 -5.68
C SER A 117 9.25 12.73 -5.27
N THR A 118 10.18 11.94 -4.74
CA THR A 118 9.84 10.67 -4.10
C THR A 118 9.61 10.96 -2.62
N ILE A 119 8.48 10.55 -2.08
CA ILE A 119 8.22 10.67 -0.65
C ILE A 119 8.88 9.47 0.02
N ALA A 120 9.96 9.72 0.77
CA ALA A 120 10.63 8.73 1.59
C ALA A 120 9.89 8.60 2.93
N PHE A 121 9.81 7.38 3.46
CA PHE A 121 9.31 7.11 4.79
C PHE A 121 10.49 6.87 5.76
N PRO A 122 10.44 7.36 7.03
CA PRO A 122 9.37 8.13 7.67
C PRO A 122 9.20 9.53 7.08
N PHE A 123 7.99 10.11 7.19
CA PHE A 123 7.76 11.48 6.74
C PHE A 123 8.56 12.45 7.61
N SER A 124 9.50 13.19 7.01
CA SER A 124 10.21 14.27 7.69
C SER A 124 9.23 15.41 7.98
N SER A 125 8.74 15.50 9.22
CA SER A 125 7.95 16.63 9.69
C SER A 125 8.90 17.71 10.21
N GLU A 126 9.43 18.57 9.33
CA GLU A 126 10.06 19.82 9.76
C GLU A 126 8.95 20.80 10.22
N PRO A 127 8.92 21.22 11.50
CA PRO A 127 7.89 22.14 11.99
C PRO A 127 8.08 23.54 11.39
N GLY A 128 7.04 24.10 10.77
CA GLY A 128 6.99 25.54 10.42
C GLY A 128 7.08 25.89 8.94
N LEU A 129 7.30 24.92 8.05
CA LEU A 129 6.97 25.09 6.64
C LEU A 129 5.51 24.67 6.43
N PRO A 130 4.68 25.42 5.66
CA PRO A 130 3.45 24.83 5.15
C PRO A 130 3.86 23.51 4.47
N MET A 131 3.17 22.40 4.76
CA MET A 131 3.33 21.15 4.00
C MET A 131 3.00 21.46 2.55
N GLN A 132 4.00 21.93 1.80
CA GLN A 132 3.82 22.64 0.55
C GLN A 132 3.56 21.61 -0.53
N GLY A 133 2.30 21.20 -0.62
CA GLY A 133 1.68 20.54 -1.76
C GLY A 133 2.41 19.31 -2.27
N ASP A 134 2.43 18.22 -1.49
CA ASP A 134 2.50 16.81 -1.93
C ASP A 134 3.02 16.61 -3.39
N VAL A 135 4.28 16.99 -3.61
CA VAL A 135 4.92 17.13 -4.95
C VAL A 135 5.30 15.76 -5.54
N GLY A 136 5.15 14.70 -4.75
CA GLY A 136 5.49 13.33 -5.13
C GLY A 136 4.28 12.43 -5.32
N GLY A 137 4.28 11.65 -6.41
CA GLY A 137 3.30 10.59 -6.62
C GLY A 137 3.84 9.18 -6.40
N VAL A 138 5.09 9.07 -5.91
CA VAL A 138 5.81 7.83 -5.63
C VAL A 138 6.17 7.81 -4.14
N VAL A 139 5.85 6.73 -3.47
CA VAL A 139 6.27 6.43 -2.09
C VAL A 139 7.27 5.29 -2.15
N ALA A 140 8.38 5.43 -1.43
CA ALA A 140 9.39 4.38 -1.33
C ALA A 140 9.96 4.29 0.08
N PHE A 141 10.27 3.07 0.51
CA PHE A 141 10.76 2.80 1.85
C PHE A 141 11.67 1.56 1.88
N PRO A 142 12.68 1.53 2.76
CA PRO A 142 13.50 0.33 2.97
C PRO A 142 12.64 -0.80 3.52
N MET A 143 12.99 -2.05 3.21
CA MET A 143 12.30 -3.20 3.78
C MET A 143 12.59 -3.34 5.27
N GLU A 144 11.56 -3.69 6.02
CA GLU A 144 11.65 -3.99 7.44
C GLU A 144 12.34 -5.35 7.68
N GLU A 145 13.04 -5.48 8.80
CA GLU A 145 13.72 -6.70 9.24
C GLU A 145 12.74 -7.73 9.79
N ARG A 146 11.64 -7.27 10.38
CA ARG A 146 10.57 -8.12 10.91
C ARG A 146 9.30 -8.01 10.07
N GLY A 147 8.64 -9.14 9.88
CA GLY A 147 7.33 -9.19 9.24
C GLY A 147 6.20 -8.68 10.15
N PRO A 148 4.94 -8.64 9.66
CA PRO A 148 3.76 -8.22 10.43
C PRO A 148 3.53 -8.97 11.76
N LYS A 149 4.20 -10.11 11.96
CA LYS A 149 4.10 -10.96 13.16
C LYS A 149 5.31 -10.85 14.09
N GLY A 150 6.28 -9.98 13.79
CA GLY A 150 7.51 -9.81 14.57
C GLY A 150 8.62 -10.81 14.25
N ASP A 151 8.36 -11.79 13.38
CA ASP A 151 9.36 -12.76 12.93
C ASP A 151 10.43 -12.09 12.05
N VAL A 152 11.71 -12.38 12.33
CA VAL A 152 12.83 -11.97 11.45
C VAL A 152 12.76 -12.77 10.15
N VAL A 153 12.88 -12.07 9.03
CA VAL A 153 12.57 -12.61 7.70
C VAL A 153 13.60 -12.18 6.67
N ASP A 154 14.06 -13.12 5.86
CA ASP A 154 15.01 -12.83 4.80
C ASP A 154 14.41 -11.90 3.74
N HIS A 155 15.21 -10.92 3.34
CA HIS A 155 14.86 -10.02 2.26
C HIS A 155 14.98 -10.73 0.91
N THR A 156 13.95 -10.64 0.08
CA THR A 156 13.96 -11.16 -1.29
C THR A 156 13.21 -10.19 -2.20
N SER A 157 13.49 -10.21 -3.51
CA SER A 157 12.76 -9.38 -4.48
C SER A 157 11.25 -9.64 -4.45
N ASN A 158 10.83 -10.91 -4.30
CA ASN A 158 9.42 -11.28 -4.17
C ASN A 158 8.77 -10.66 -2.92
N ARG A 159 9.48 -10.67 -1.79
CA ARG A 159 9.01 -10.09 -0.54
C ARG A 159 8.89 -8.57 -0.63
N ALA A 160 9.87 -7.90 -1.24
CA ALA A 160 9.86 -6.46 -1.47
C ALA A 160 8.65 -6.02 -2.32
N LYS A 161 8.42 -6.68 -3.46
CA LYS A 161 7.27 -6.34 -4.31
C LYS A 161 5.93 -6.66 -3.62
N LEU A 162 5.84 -7.76 -2.86
CA LEU A 162 4.62 -8.09 -2.13
C LEU A 162 4.33 -7.06 -1.01
N ARG A 163 5.38 -6.60 -0.32
CA ARG A 163 5.30 -5.53 0.68
C ARG A 163 4.85 -4.20 0.06
N ALA A 164 5.32 -3.89 -1.15
CA ALA A 164 4.90 -2.72 -1.91
C ALA A 164 3.39 -2.75 -2.26
N VAL A 165 2.83 -3.92 -2.62
CA VAL A 165 1.38 -4.06 -2.84
C VAL A 165 0.59 -3.72 -1.58
N ILE A 166 1.00 -4.27 -0.43
CA ILE A 166 0.32 -4.03 0.85
C ILE A 166 0.39 -2.56 1.23
N ALA A 167 1.58 -1.96 1.13
CA ALA A 167 1.78 -0.53 1.35
C ALA A 167 0.86 0.32 0.46
N ALA A 168 0.80 0.01 -0.84
CA ALA A 168 -0.02 0.73 -1.79
C ALA A 168 -1.52 0.68 -1.43
N LEU A 169 -2.02 -0.49 -1.02
CA LEU A 169 -3.42 -0.66 -0.62
C LEU A 169 -3.75 0.00 0.72
N GLN A 170 -2.80 0.05 1.66
CA GLN A 170 -2.97 0.67 2.98
C GLN A 170 -2.81 2.20 2.98
N PHE A 171 -2.12 2.74 1.96
CA PHE A 171 -1.66 4.12 1.94
C PHE A 171 -2.80 5.15 2.09
N ARG A 172 -3.91 4.94 1.39
CA ARG A 172 -5.07 5.84 1.40
C ARG A 172 -6.36 5.03 1.41
N PRO A 173 -7.46 5.61 1.94
CA PRO A 173 -8.77 4.98 1.88
C PRO A 173 -9.33 5.07 0.45
N TRP A 174 -8.82 4.23 -0.46
CA TRP A 174 -9.15 4.31 -1.90
C TRP A 174 -10.65 4.23 -2.18
N ALA A 175 -11.40 3.45 -1.41
CA ALA A 175 -12.85 3.39 -1.55
C ALA A 175 -13.54 4.72 -1.17
N GLU A 176 -13.03 5.44 -0.17
CA GLU A 176 -13.55 6.74 0.26
C GLU A 176 -13.18 7.85 -0.74
N GLU A 177 -12.14 7.67 -1.56
CA GLU A 177 -11.89 8.51 -2.73
C GLU A 177 -12.90 8.27 -3.88
N GLY A 178 -13.78 7.28 -3.76
CA GLY A 178 -14.82 6.97 -4.74
C GLY A 178 -14.43 5.90 -5.78
N TRP A 179 -13.30 5.22 -5.61
CA TRP A 179 -12.86 4.17 -6.53
C TRP A 179 -13.66 2.88 -6.33
N HIS A 180 -14.17 2.35 -7.45
CA HIS A 180 -14.81 1.02 -7.47
C HIS A 180 -13.81 -0.10 -7.71
N ARG A 181 -12.66 0.22 -8.31
CA ARG A 181 -11.59 -0.75 -8.55
C ARG A 181 -10.21 -0.08 -8.48
N VAL A 182 -9.33 -0.72 -7.74
CA VAL A 182 -7.89 -0.43 -7.72
C VAL A 182 -7.19 -1.51 -8.54
N VAL A 183 -6.50 -1.09 -9.59
CA VAL A 183 -5.70 -1.96 -10.47
C VAL A 183 -4.24 -1.85 -10.07
N ILE A 184 -3.61 -2.97 -9.75
CA ILE A 184 -2.19 -3.07 -9.38
C ILE A 184 -1.38 -3.48 -10.61
N LEU A 185 -0.54 -2.58 -11.11
CA LEU A 185 0.41 -2.84 -12.19
C LEU A 185 1.71 -3.45 -11.66
N THR A 186 2.10 -4.60 -12.18
CA THR A 186 3.40 -5.23 -11.87
C THR A 186 3.90 -6.10 -13.03
N ASP A 187 5.22 -6.30 -13.07
CA ASP A 187 5.90 -7.24 -13.96
C ASP A 187 6.13 -8.63 -13.31
N LEU A 188 5.73 -8.80 -12.04
CA LEU A 188 6.03 -10.02 -11.29
C LEU A 188 4.84 -11.00 -11.26
N GLU A 189 4.95 -12.07 -12.05
CA GLU A 189 3.93 -13.13 -12.12
C GLU A 189 3.66 -13.77 -10.75
N TYR A 190 4.68 -13.89 -9.88
CA TYR A 190 4.51 -14.43 -8.52
C TYR A 190 3.41 -13.69 -7.74
N ILE A 191 3.30 -12.38 -7.88
CA ILE A 191 2.27 -11.58 -7.21
C ILE A 191 0.91 -11.83 -7.86
N VAL A 192 0.85 -11.73 -9.20
CA VAL A 192 -0.42 -11.83 -9.92
C VAL A 192 -1.02 -13.23 -9.79
N HIS A 193 -0.24 -14.28 -10.05
CA HIS A 193 -0.68 -15.65 -9.89
C HIS A 193 -0.93 -16.01 -8.41
N GLY A 194 -0.06 -15.53 -7.51
CA GLY A 194 -0.24 -15.71 -6.07
C GLY A 194 -1.57 -15.15 -5.57
N ALA A 195 -1.87 -13.88 -5.86
CA ALA A 195 -3.09 -13.22 -5.38
C ALA A 195 -4.37 -13.77 -6.05
N THR A 196 -4.31 -14.10 -7.34
CA THR A 196 -5.54 -14.42 -8.11
C THR A 196 -5.87 -15.92 -8.16
N ALA A 197 -4.91 -16.81 -7.96
CA ALA A 197 -5.11 -18.25 -8.06
C ALA A 197 -4.72 -19.03 -6.79
N LEU A 198 -3.61 -18.67 -6.15
CA LEU A 198 -3.07 -19.46 -5.02
C LEU A 198 -3.62 -19.02 -3.67
N LEU A 199 -3.66 -17.72 -3.40
CA LEU A 199 -4.16 -17.12 -2.16
C LEU A 199 -5.56 -17.61 -1.78
N PRO A 200 -6.54 -17.67 -2.69
CA PRO A 200 -7.88 -18.14 -2.35
C PRO A 200 -7.87 -19.61 -1.91
N THR A 201 -7.03 -20.41 -2.59
CA THR A 201 -6.81 -21.83 -2.25
C THR A 201 -6.10 -22.00 -0.89
N TRP A 202 -5.14 -21.12 -0.57
CA TRP A 202 -4.44 -21.15 0.72
C TRP A 202 -5.38 -20.79 1.87
N VAL A 203 -6.21 -19.76 1.69
CA VAL A 203 -7.20 -19.31 2.67
C VAL A 203 -8.26 -20.39 2.91
N ASP A 204 -8.81 -20.98 1.84
CA ASP A 204 -9.80 -22.08 1.95
C ASP A 204 -9.23 -23.29 2.72
N ARG A 205 -7.95 -23.61 2.50
CA ARG A 205 -7.24 -24.69 3.22
C ARG A 205 -6.78 -24.31 4.62
N GLY A 206 -7.08 -23.09 5.09
CA GLY A 206 -6.63 -22.58 6.38
C GLY A 206 -5.12 -22.61 6.54
N TRP A 207 -4.38 -22.30 5.47
CA TRP A 207 -2.91 -22.25 5.44
C TRP A 207 -2.19 -23.56 5.80
N LYS A 208 -2.82 -24.70 5.56
CA LYS A 208 -2.21 -26.03 5.78
C LYS A 208 -1.58 -26.56 4.49
N LYS A 209 -0.28 -26.89 4.53
CA LYS A 209 0.36 -27.66 3.45
C LYS A 209 -0.06 -29.13 3.54
N ARG A 210 -0.27 -29.79 2.39
CA ARG A 210 -0.45 -31.25 2.35
C ARG A 210 0.86 -31.90 2.82
N ARG A 211 0.79 -32.89 3.71
CA ARG A 211 1.94 -33.76 4.03
C ARG A 211 2.40 -34.44 2.74
N ARG A 212 3.63 -34.20 2.29
CA ARG A 212 4.24 -34.93 1.17
C ARG A 212 5.63 -35.41 1.58
N GLY A 213 5.77 -36.72 1.82
CA GLY A 213 7.02 -37.49 1.82
C GLY A 213 8.14 -37.04 2.76
N ARG A 214 9.23 -37.84 2.81
CA ARG A 214 10.43 -37.57 3.63
C ARG A 214 11.21 -36.31 3.23
N ASN A 215 10.93 -35.73 2.05
CA ASN A 215 11.54 -34.50 1.53
C ASN A 215 10.54 -33.34 1.52
N ALA A 216 9.75 -33.19 2.60
CA ALA A 216 8.95 -32.00 2.78
C ALA A 216 9.87 -30.84 3.18
N GLY A 217 10.15 -29.93 2.25
CA GLY A 217 10.74 -28.63 2.58
C GLY A 217 9.89 -27.86 3.60
N SER A 218 10.28 -26.62 3.93
CA SER A 218 9.63 -25.80 4.98
C SER A 218 8.11 -26.00 5.08
N ARG A 219 7.65 -26.27 6.31
CA ARG A 219 6.24 -26.52 6.62
C ARG A 219 5.35 -25.29 6.42
N GLN A 220 5.95 -24.12 6.21
CA GLN A 220 5.28 -22.83 6.05
C GLN A 220 5.31 -22.36 4.58
N TYR A 221 4.24 -21.72 4.12
CA TYR A 221 4.23 -21.07 2.80
C TYR A 221 5.20 -19.90 2.82
N ALA A 222 5.97 -19.71 1.74
CA ALA A 222 6.88 -18.57 1.63
C ALA A 222 6.06 -17.27 1.67
N ASN A 223 6.56 -16.26 2.40
CA ASN A 223 5.91 -14.96 2.58
C ASN A 223 4.47 -15.03 3.10
N ARG A 224 4.13 -16.08 3.85
CA ARG A 224 2.77 -16.31 4.37
C ARG A 224 2.23 -15.11 5.15
N ASP A 225 3.08 -14.51 5.97
CA ASP A 225 2.78 -13.33 6.76
C ASP A 225 2.27 -12.17 5.90
N LEU A 226 2.98 -11.82 4.82
CA LEU A 226 2.55 -10.78 3.89
C LEU A 226 1.32 -11.20 3.06
N TRP A 227 1.20 -12.48 2.70
CA TRP A 227 0.01 -12.94 1.99
C TRP A 227 -1.26 -12.89 2.84
N GLU A 228 -1.16 -13.18 4.14
CA GLU A 228 -2.26 -12.99 5.09
C GLU A 228 -2.64 -11.51 5.23
N GLU A 229 -1.66 -10.61 5.27
CA GLU A 229 -1.89 -9.16 5.31
C GLU A 229 -2.52 -8.64 4.02
N LEU A 230 -2.05 -9.11 2.84
CA LEU A 230 -2.66 -8.76 1.56
C LEU A 230 -4.12 -9.23 1.48
N GLN A 231 -4.42 -10.44 1.96
CA GLN A 231 -5.80 -10.93 2.03
C GLN A 231 -6.68 -10.00 2.87
N HIS A 232 -6.17 -9.50 3.99
CA HIS A 232 -6.89 -8.55 4.83
C HIS A 232 -7.20 -7.26 4.09
N CYS A 233 -6.22 -6.64 3.41
CA CYS A 233 -6.44 -5.42 2.62
C CYS A 233 -7.46 -5.62 1.48
N ILE A 234 -7.42 -6.77 0.79
CA ILE A 234 -8.38 -7.10 -0.27
C ILE A 234 -9.80 -7.23 0.32
N ASP A 235 -9.94 -7.89 1.46
CA ASP A 235 -11.22 -8.06 2.13
C ASP A 235 -11.80 -6.71 2.61
N GLU A 236 -10.97 -5.84 3.17
CA GLU A 236 -11.38 -4.50 3.63
C GLU A 236 -11.88 -3.63 2.48
N LEU A 237 -11.12 -3.52 1.38
CA LEU A 237 -11.56 -2.76 0.21
C LEU A 237 -12.85 -3.33 -0.39
N ARG A 238 -12.98 -4.67 -0.42
CA ARG A 238 -14.20 -5.33 -0.90
C ARG A 238 -15.42 -4.96 -0.05
N GLU A 239 -15.28 -4.96 1.28
CA GLU A 239 -16.34 -4.56 2.20
C GLU A 239 -16.81 -3.11 1.95
N GLN A 240 -15.90 -2.27 1.46
CA GLN A 240 -16.15 -0.89 1.03
C GLN A 240 -16.58 -0.77 -0.45
N ARG A 241 -16.90 -1.88 -1.12
CA ARG A 241 -17.28 -1.96 -2.55
C ARG A 241 -16.19 -1.52 -3.54
N CYS A 242 -14.93 -1.56 -3.12
CA CYS A 242 -13.77 -1.34 -3.97
C CYS A 242 -13.06 -2.67 -4.26
N GLN A 243 -12.94 -3.05 -5.53
CA GLN A 243 -12.31 -4.30 -5.94
C GLN A 243 -10.81 -4.12 -6.15
N VAL A 244 -10.02 -5.15 -5.87
CA VAL A 244 -8.59 -5.19 -6.20
C VAL A 244 -8.38 -6.10 -7.41
N SER A 245 -7.74 -5.58 -8.45
CA SER A 245 -7.37 -6.34 -9.65
C SER A 245 -5.87 -6.23 -9.93
N PHE A 246 -5.26 -7.29 -10.44
CA PHE A 246 -3.85 -7.32 -10.79
C PHE A 246 -3.64 -7.33 -12.30
N TRP A 247 -2.86 -6.39 -12.81
CA TRP A 247 -2.45 -6.30 -14.21
C TRP A 247 -0.99 -6.74 -14.36
N LEU A 248 -0.79 -7.92 -14.93
CA LEU A 248 0.53 -8.42 -15.31
C LEU A 248 0.98 -7.78 -16.63
N VAL A 249 2.11 -7.10 -16.62
CA VAL A 249 2.77 -6.58 -17.82
C VAL A 249 3.89 -7.52 -18.22
N ASN A 250 4.00 -7.82 -19.51
CA ASN A 250 5.09 -8.66 -20.02
C ASN A 250 6.44 -7.91 -19.96
N GLY A 251 7.55 -8.65 -20.08
CA GLY A 251 8.88 -8.05 -19.96
C GLY A 251 9.24 -7.00 -21.02
N ARG A 252 8.61 -7.01 -22.21
CA ARG A 252 8.85 -5.97 -23.23
C ARG A 252 8.18 -4.67 -22.81
N ASP A 253 6.89 -4.72 -22.52
CA ASP A 253 6.09 -3.55 -22.19
C ASP A 253 6.52 -2.97 -20.84
N ALA A 254 6.92 -3.81 -19.89
CA ALA A 254 7.47 -3.39 -18.61
C ALA A 254 8.76 -2.57 -18.75
N ARG A 255 9.61 -2.89 -19.73
CA ARG A 255 10.85 -2.13 -20.00
C ARG A 255 10.59 -0.77 -20.66
N GLN A 256 9.48 -0.63 -21.36
CA GLN A 256 9.10 0.62 -22.05
C GLN A 256 8.22 1.52 -21.17
N SER A 257 7.60 0.96 -20.13
CA SER A 257 6.75 1.71 -19.21
C SER A 257 7.56 2.65 -18.31
N ARG A 258 7.32 3.95 -18.46
CA ARG A 258 7.85 4.98 -17.54
C ARG A 258 7.29 4.83 -16.13
N TYR A 259 6.06 4.30 -16.00
CA TYR A 259 5.47 4.02 -14.70
C TYR A 259 6.29 2.98 -13.93
N ILE A 260 6.62 1.86 -14.56
CA ILE A 260 7.40 0.80 -13.92
C ILE A 260 8.84 1.27 -13.67
N ALA A 261 9.48 1.91 -14.66
CA ALA A 261 10.85 2.40 -14.51
C ALA A 261 11.01 3.35 -13.31
N ASN A 262 10.14 4.35 -13.18
CA ASN A 262 10.20 5.32 -12.08
C ASN A 262 10.00 4.66 -10.72
N THR A 263 9.04 3.74 -10.62
CA THR A 263 8.75 3.02 -9.38
C THR A 263 9.93 2.13 -9.00
N LYS A 264 10.53 1.41 -9.96
CA LYS A 264 11.73 0.58 -9.74
C LYS A 264 12.92 1.40 -9.24
N ASP A 265 13.17 2.56 -9.82
CA ASP A 265 14.28 3.40 -9.40
C ASP A 265 14.05 4.00 -8.01
N ALA A 266 12.81 4.32 -7.64
CA ALA A 266 12.48 4.70 -6.28
C ALA A 266 12.75 3.56 -5.27
N ALA A 267 12.38 2.32 -5.61
CA ALA A 267 12.70 1.15 -4.77
C ALA A 267 14.21 0.94 -4.61
N LYS A 268 15.00 1.13 -5.68
CA LYS A 268 16.47 1.05 -5.60
C LYS A 268 17.07 2.13 -4.69
N ARG A 269 16.56 3.36 -4.75
CA ARG A 269 17.03 4.46 -3.88
C ARG A 269 16.70 4.16 -2.42
N ALA A 270 15.49 3.71 -2.14
CA ALA A 270 15.08 3.32 -0.79
C ALA A 270 15.92 2.15 -0.24
N ALA A 271 16.30 1.18 -1.08
CA ALA A 271 17.20 0.11 -0.68
C ALA A 271 18.64 0.58 -0.33
N LYS A 272 19.06 1.75 -0.84
CA LYS A 272 20.41 2.31 -0.62
C LYS A 272 20.49 3.25 0.58
N GLN A 273 19.38 3.88 0.95
CA GLN A 273 19.33 4.67 2.19
C GLN A 273 19.72 3.72 3.32
N ARG A 274 20.79 4.02 4.07
CA ARG A 274 21.34 3.12 5.10
C ARG A 274 21.62 3.79 6.44
N GLU A 275 21.70 5.12 6.52
CA GLU A 275 22.62 5.67 7.54
C GLU A 275 22.02 6.27 8.83
N ASP A 276 20.72 6.56 9.00
CA ASP A 276 20.30 7.24 10.26
C ASP A 276 19.04 6.69 10.98
N ASP A 277 18.31 5.72 10.42
CA ASP A 277 16.99 5.30 10.96
C ASP A 277 16.93 3.81 11.37
N SER A 278 17.92 3.39 12.17
CA SER A 278 18.04 2.02 12.70
C SER A 278 16.74 1.53 13.38
N MET A 279 16.07 2.38 14.16
CA MET A 279 14.87 1.97 14.91
C MET A 279 13.63 1.73 14.03
N LEU A 280 13.55 2.33 12.85
CA LEU A 280 12.35 2.23 11.98
C LEU A 280 12.36 1.01 11.06
N ARG A 281 13.49 0.30 10.97
CA ARG A 281 13.59 -0.95 10.21
C ARG A 281 13.20 -2.17 11.02
N GLU A 282 13.18 -2.05 12.34
CA GLU A 282 12.96 -3.21 13.20
C GLU A 282 11.53 -3.74 13.10
N GLU A 283 10.53 -2.87 12.87
CA GLU A 283 9.12 -3.26 12.94
C GLU A 283 8.34 -2.97 11.66
N PHE A 284 7.46 -3.92 11.31
CA PHE A 284 6.52 -3.78 10.20
C PHE A 284 5.61 -2.57 10.40
N THR A 285 5.70 -1.59 9.49
CA THR A 285 4.94 -0.35 9.61
C THR A 285 3.73 -0.37 8.69
N ARG A 286 2.52 -0.34 9.24
CA ARG A 286 1.31 -0.11 8.45
C ARG A 286 1.28 1.35 7.99
N LEU A 287 1.27 1.58 6.68
CA LEU A 287 1.20 2.95 6.09
C LEU A 287 -0.22 3.52 6.12
N CYS A 288 -1.03 3.12 7.10
CA CYS A 288 -2.43 3.50 7.19
C CYS A 288 -2.59 5.01 7.35
N GLY A 289 -3.39 5.62 6.48
CA GLY A 289 -4.05 6.88 6.79
C GLY A 289 -3.12 8.08 6.88
N ILE A 290 -2.41 8.40 5.79
CA ILE A 290 -2.12 9.81 5.53
C ILE A 290 -3.44 10.45 5.10
N MET A 291 -4.25 10.84 6.08
CA MET A 291 -5.24 11.90 5.90
C MET A 291 -4.44 13.20 5.64
N MET A 292 -4.14 13.43 4.36
CA MET A 292 -3.92 14.78 3.82
C MET A 292 -5.22 15.25 3.20
#